data_AF-A0A974E0F5-F1
#
_entry.id   AF-A0A974E0F5-F1
#
_cell.length_a   1.000
_cell.length_b   1.000
_cell.length_c   1.000
_cell.angle_alpha   90.00
_cell.angle_beta   90.00
_cell.angle_gamma   90.00
#
_symmetry.space_group_name_H-M   'P 1'
#
loop_
_entity.id
_entity.type
_entity.pdbx_description
1 polymer ?
#
loop_
_entity_poly.entity_id
_entity_poly.type
_entity_poly.pdbx_seq_one_letter_code
_entity_poly.pdbx_strand_id
1 'polypeptide(L)'
;MRPCKLIFFIMICSCADSVWGDSLQQPPSATGKENKAKTITCTCTTRITYHCLYWYRQYPNSDLQFIIQKSNYCDKRAEGYERFNAFTDSSSTSLTISSLKPTDTAVYYCAIADIHTGNIYCRL
;
A
#
# COMPACT_ATOMS: atom_id res chain seq x y z
N MET A 1 26.77 -51.84 19.59
CA MET A 1 25.31 -51.94 19.32
C MET A 1 24.79 -50.53 19.09
N ARG A 2 24.14 -50.30 17.95
CA ARG A 2 23.85 -48.95 17.40
C ARG A 2 22.66 -48.33 18.15
N PRO A 3 22.69 -47.03 18.50
CA PRO A 3 21.58 -46.37 19.19
C PRO A 3 20.36 -46.25 18.25
N CYS A 4 19.20 -46.73 18.71
CA CYS A 4 17.90 -46.49 18.10
C CYS A 4 17.63 -44.98 18.07
N LYS A 5 17.70 -44.36 16.89
CA LYS A 5 17.17 -43.00 16.67
C LYS A 5 15.69 -43.13 16.29
N LEU A 6 14.82 -42.65 17.17
CA LEU A 6 13.39 -42.48 16.90
C LEU A 6 13.23 -41.26 15.97
N ILE A 7 13.04 -41.51 14.67
CA ILE A 7 12.76 -40.44 13.69
C ILE A 7 11.24 -40.19 13.72
N PHE A 8 10.83 -39.11 14.36
CA PHE A 8 9.45 -38.63 14.37
C PHE A 8 9.17 -37.96 13.01
N PHE A 9 8.58 -38.70 12.06
CA PHE A 9 8.08 -38.11 10.81
C PHE A 9 6.79 -37.35 11.12
N ILE A 10 6.90 -36.04 11.42
CA ILE A 10 5.74 -35.14 11.46
C ILE A 10 5.33 -34.88 10.02
N MET A 11 4.31 -35.59 9.54
CA MET A 11 3.61 -35.21 8.31
C MET A 11 2.78 -33.97 8.61
N ILE A 12 3.32 -32.79 8.29
CA ILE A 12 2.57 -31.54 8.34
C ILE A 12 1.58 -31.57 7.17
N CYS A 13 0.33 -31.98 7.45
CA CYS A 13 -0.78 -31.78 6.54
C CYS A 13 -1.15 -30.29 6.58
N SER A 14 -0.39 -29.47 5.87
CA SER A 14 -0.82 -28.11 5.57
C SER A 14 -1.88 -28.22 4.49
N CYS A 15 -3.16 -28.29 4.90
CA CYS A 15 -4.20 -27.71 4.06
C CYS A 15 -3.79 -26.25 3.85
N ALA A 16 -3.15 -25.97 2.71
CA ALA A 16 -3.01 -24.61 2.23
C ALA A 16 -4.40 -24.19 1.78
N ASP A 17 -5.27 -23.93 2.77
CA ASP A 17 -6.47 -23.15 2.55
C ASP A 17 -5.96 -21.80 2.07
N SER A 18 -6.02 -21.63 0.76
CA SER A 18 -5.68 -20.40 0.09
C SER A 18 -6.70 -19.39 0.59
N VAL A 19 -6.38 -18.64 1.64
CA VAL A 19 -7.16 -17.47 2.03
C VAL A 19 -6.94 -16.48 0.89
N TRP A 20 -7.89 -16.40 -0.03
CA TRP A 20 -7.98 -15.31 -1.01
C TRP A 20 -8.37 -14.04 -0.24
N GLY A 21 -7.38 -13.42 0.40
CA GLY A 21 -7.48 -12.07 0.96
C GLY A 21 -7.00 -11.05 -0.07
N ASP A 22 -7.59 -9.85 -0.05
CA ASP A 22 -7.11 -8.71 -0.81
C ASP A 22 -5.62 -8.45 -0.50
N SER A 23 -4.81 -8.20 -1.53
CA SER A 23 -3.34 -8.08 -1.40
C SER A 23 -2.84 -6.74 -1.91
N LEU A 24 -1.96 -6.11 -1.13
CA LEU A 24 -1.42 -4.79 -1.40
C LEU A 24 0.11 -4.84 -1.44
N GLN A 25 0.72 -4.44 -2.56
CA GLN A 25 2.16 -4.59 -2.82
C GLN A 25 2.80 -3.25 -3.23
N GLN A 26 3.84 -2.83 -2.49
CA GLN A 26 4.67 -1.66 -2.77
C GLN A 26 6.16 -2.06 -2.76
N PRO A 27 7.03 -1.36 -3.51
CA PRO A 27 8.47 -1.58 -3.40
C PRO A 27 8.96 -1.19 -1.99
N PRO A 28 9.95 -1.91 -1.43
CA PRO A 28 10.39 -1.72 -0.04
C PRO A 28 11.07 -0.36 0.18
N SER A 29 11.66 0.23 -0.85
CA SER A 29 12.24 1.57 -0.81
C SER A 29 12.37 2.14 -2.22
N ALA A 30 12.37 3.47 -2.32
CA ALA A 30 12.55 4.17 -3.58
C ALA A 30 13.31 5.48 -3.37
N THR A 31 14.48 5.61 -3.99
CA THR A 31 15.27 6.85 -3.96
C THR A 31 14.95 7.72 -5.18
N GLY A 32 14.94 9.04 -5.01
CA GLY A 32 14.74 10.00 -6.10
C GLY A 32 15.72 11.16 -6.03
N LYS A 33 15.82 11.91 -7.13
CA LYS A 33 16.68 13.09 -7.23
C LYS A 33 15.84 14.34 -6.93
N GLU A 34 16.42 15.27 -6.19
CA GLU A 34 15.79 16.57 -5.90
C GLU A 34 15.37 17.28 -7.19
N ASN A 35 14.24 17.99 -7.14
CA ASN A 35 13.63 18.69 -8.27
C ASN A 35 13.23 17.80 -9.47
N LYS A 36 13.24 16.47 -9.30
CA LYS A 36 12.71 15.52 -10.28
C LYS A 36 11.41 14.90 -9.80
N ALA A 37 10.59 14.50 -10.75
CA ALA A 37 9.39 13.77 -10.47
C ALA A 37 9.72 12.35 -9.97
N LYS A 38 8.91 11.84 -9.05
CA LYS A 38 9.02 10.46 -8.57
C LYS A 38 7.63 9.87 -8.40
N THR A 39 7.47 8.64 -8.89
CA THR A 39 6.23 7.88 -8.78
C THR A 39 6.43 6.72 -7.82
N ILE A 40 5.48 6.57 -6.91
CA ILE A 40 5.37 5.46 -5.95
C ILE A 40 4.16 4.64 -6.38
N THR A 41 4.35 3.37 -6.70
CA THR A 41 3.26 2.48 -7.14
C THR A 41 2.86 1.55 -6.00
N CYS A 42 1.55 1.33 -5.90
CA CYS A 42 0.90 0.43 -4.97
C CYS A 42 -0.09 -0.43 -5.75
N THR A 43 0.18 -1.74 -5.84
CA THR A 43 -0.74 -2.70 -6.45
C THR A 43 -1.76 -3.11 -5.40
N CYS A 44 -3.05 -2.97 -5.68
CA CYS A 44 -4.16 -3.40 -4.83
C CYS A 44 -4.98 -4.45 -5.58
N THR A 45 -4.87 -5.71 -5.19
CA THR A 45 -5.75 -6.76 -5.69
C THR A 45 -6.99 -6.80 -4.81
N THR A 46 -8.11 -6.26 -5.31
CA THR A 46 -9.40 -6.28 -4.61
C THR A 46 -10.55 -6.61 -5.56
N ARG A 47 -11.64 -7.16 -5.04
CA ARG A 47 -12.90 -7.35 -5.78
C ARG A 47 -13.86 -6.16 -5.61
N ILE A 48 -13.51 -5.16 -4.81
CA ILE A 48 -14.37 -4.02 -4.50
C ILE A 48 -14.44 -3.10 -5.71
N THR A 49 -15.61 -3.00 -6.33
CA THR A 49 -15.82 -2.14 -7.51
C THR A 49 -15.98 -0.66 -7.14
N TYR A 50 -16.66 -0.38 -6.04
CA TYR A 50 -16.98 0.96 -5.56
C TYR A 50 -16.04 1.35 -4.43
N HIS A 51 -14.82 1.74 -4.78
CA HIS A 51 -13.79 2.06 -3.80
C HIS A 51 -13.17 3.43 -3.99
N CYS A 52 -12.54 3.90 -2.92
CA CYS A 52 -11.63 5.03 -2.90
C CYS A 52 -10.24 4.58 -2.49
N LEU A 53 -9.23 5.02 -3.22
CA LEU A 53 -7.83 4.84 -2.83
C LEU A 53 -7.32 6.08 -2.13
N TYR A 54 -6.59 5.86 -1.05
CA TYR A 54 -6.04 6.89 -0.19
C TYR A 54 -4.53 6.76 -0.17
N TRP A 55 -3.87 7.90 -0.13
CA TRP A 55 -2.44 8.01 0.09
C TRP A 55 -2.18 8.78 1.37
N TYR A 56 -1.30 8.21 2.18
CA TYR A 56 -0.81 8.79 3.42
C TYR A 56 0.70 8.86 3.42
N ARG A 57 1.24 9.74 4.24
CA ARG A 57 2.66 9.84 4.54
C ARG A 57 2.90 9.78 6.04
N GLN A 58 3.95 9.08 6.44
CA GLN A 58 4.40 9.02 7.82
C GLN A 58 5.88 9.36 7.91
N TYR A 59 6.18 10.41 8.67
CA TYR A 59 7.56 10.69 9.09
C TYR A 59 7.96 9.78 10.25
N PRO A 60 9.26 9.53 10.47
CA PRO A 60 9.72 8.76 11.62
C PRO A 60 9.10 9.28 12.92
N ASN A 61 8.51 8.39 13.70
CA ASN A 61 7.87 8.68 15.00
C ASN A 61 6.76 9.75 14.94
N SER A 62 6.09 9.89 13.79
CA SER A 62 4.98 10.83 13.60
C SER A 62 3.70 10.11 13.21
N ASP A 63 2.58 10.82 13.34
CA ASP A 63 1.28 10.32 12.89
C ASP A 63 1.17 10.25 11.36
N LEU A 64 0.22 9.44 10.89
CA LEU A 64 -0.16 9.36 9.48
C LEU A 64 -0.78 10.68 9.01
N GLN A 65 -0.23 11.25 7.95
CA GLN A 65 -0.72 12.46 7.30
C GLN A 65 -1.45 12.10 6.01
N PHE A 66 -2.70 12.54 5.87
CA PHE A 66 -3.47 12.38 4.64
C PHE A 66 -2.91 13.26 3.52
N ILE A 67 -2.75 12.70 2.31
CA ILE A 67 -2.29 13.42 1.12
C ILE A 67 -3.43 13.61 0.14
N ILE A 68 -3.96 12.49 -0.37
CA ILE A 68 -4.92 12.49 -1.48
C ILE A 68 -5.78 11.23 -1.44
N GLN A 69 -7.04 11.38 -1.83
CA GLN A 69 -7.99 10.32 -2.09
C GLN A 69 -8.43 10.45 -3.56
N LYS A 70 -8.33 9.35 -4.32
CA LYS A 70 -8.57 9.37 -5.78
C LYS A 70 -9.21 8.06 -6.26
N SER A 71 -10.35 8.18 -6.92
CA SER A 71 -10.95 7.13 -7.77
C SER A 71 -11.96 7.76 -8.73
N ASN A 72 -12.77 6.93 -9.41
CA ASN A 72 -13.91 7.42 -10.19
C ASN A 72 -15.02 8.04 -9.33
N TYR A 73 -15.00 7.81 -8.01
CA TYR A 73 -16.07 8.20 -7.09
C TYR A 73 -15.64 9.24 -6.05
N CYS A 74 -14.33 9.52 -5.94
CA CYS A 74 -13.79 10.48 -4.99
C CYS A 74 -12.57 11.19 -5.54
N ASP A 75 -12.48 12.49 -5.27
CA ASP A 75 -11.33 13.32 -5.60
C ASP A 75 -11.16 14.38 -4.51
N LYS A 76 -10.24 14.13 -3.59
CA LYS A 76 -9.93 15.06 -2.49
C LYS A 76 -8.44 15.08 -2.24
N ARG A 77 -7.87 16.27 -2.14
CA ARG A 77 -6.47 16.49 -1.79
C ARG A 77 -6.37 17.34 -0.53
N ALA A 78 -5.41 17.03 0.34
CA ALA A 78 -5.07 17.88 1.48
C ALA A 78 -4.39 19.18 1.03
N GLU A 79 -4.63 20.28 1.76
CA GLU A 79 -3.97 21.56 1.50
C GLU A 79 -2.44 21.43 1.64
N GLY A 80 -1.67 22.07 0.76
CA GLY A 80 -0.19 22.03 0.77
C GLY A 80 0.42 20.82 0.05
N TYR A 81 -0.41 19.96 -0.56
CA TYR A 81 0.03 18.78 -1.32
C TYR A 81 -0.17 18.93 -2.83
N GLU A 82 -0.12 20.13 -3.39
CA GLU A 82 -0.38 20.43 -4.81
C GLU A 82 0.62 19.74 -5.75
N ARG A 83 1.84 19.47 -5.25
CA ARG A 83 2.88 18.71 -5.98
C ARG A 83 2.57 17.21 -6.08
N PHE A 84 1.56 16.71 -5.35
CA PHE A 84 1.21 15.30 -5.26
C PHE A 84 -0.02 15.00 -6.13
N ASN A 85 0.14 14.07 -7.06
CA ASN A 85 -0.92 13.59 -7.94
C ASN A 85 -1.08 12.09 -7.80
N ALA A 86 -2.31 11.62 -7.65
CA ALA A 86 -2.63 10.21 -7.64
C ALA A 86 -3.28 9.80 -8.97
N PHE A 87 -2.90 8.62 -9.45
CA PHE A 87 -3.55 7.91 -10.54
C PHE A 87 -4.01 6.55 -10.03
N THR A 88 -5.16 6.12 -10.50
CA THR A 88 -5.79 4.87 -10.10
C THR A 88 -6.23 4.14 -11.35
N ASP A 89 -5.86 2.87 -11.48
CA ASP A 89 -6.42 1.93 -12.43
C ASP A 89 -7.24 0.83 -11.70
N SER A 90 -7.64 -0.23 -12.40
CA SER A 90 -8.48 -1.29 -11.84
C SER A 90 -7.84 -2.11 -10.73
N SER A 91 -6.51 -2.12 -10.62
CA SER A 91 -5.77 -3.01 -9.70
C SER A 91 -4.53 -2.36 -9.07
N SER A 92 -4.31 -1.08 -9.34
CA SER A 92 -3.11 -0.36 -8.94
C SER A 92 -3.41 1.13 -8.76
N THR A 93 -2.66 1.74 -7.87
CA THR A 93 -2.62 3.18 -7.71
C THR A 93 -1.17 3.63 -7.67
N SER A 94 -0.94 4.84 -8.16
CA SER A 94 0.36 5.47 -8.10
C SER A 94 0.25 6.89 -7.58
N LEU A 95 1.22 7.29 -6.78
CA LEU A 95 1.41 8.65 -6.29
C LEU A 95 2.64 9.25 -6.95
N THR A 96 2.44 10.29 -7.74
CA THR A 96 3.51 11.06 -8.37
C THR A 96 3.73 12.37 -7.63
N ILE A 97 4.96 12.56 -7.16
CA ILE A 97 5.46 13.82 -6.59
C ILE A 97 6.19 14.54 -7.72
N SER A 98 5.69 15.69 -8.18
CA SER A 98 6.17 16.35 -9.40
C SER A 98 7.58 16.95 -9.29
N SER A 99 7.96 17.39 -8.10
CA SER A 99 9.28 17.97 -7.83
C SER A 99 9.71 17.58 -6.42
N LEU A 100 10.57 16.57 -6.27
CA LEU A 100 11.01 16.09 -4.97
C LEU A 100 11.78 17.14 -4.16
N LYS A 101 11.49 17.22 -2.86
CA LYS A 101 12.23 17.99 -1.86
C LYS A 101 12.81 17.04 -0.80
N PRO A 102 13.89 17.43 -0.08
CA PRO A 102 14.42 16.63 1.03
C PRO A 102 13.37 16.30 2.11
N THR A 103 12.42 17.22 2.32
CA THR A 103 11.29 17.07 3.25
C THR A 103 10.25 16.04 2.82
N ASP A 104 10.32 15.52 1.59
CA ASP A 104 9.43 14.46 1.11
C ASP A 104 9.92 13.06 1.50
N THR A 105 11.08 12.95 2.18
CA THR A 105 11.62 11.68 2.68
C THR A 105 10.79 11.15 3.84
N ALA A 106 10.02 10.09 3.59
CA ALA A 106 9.07 9.51 4.53
C ALA A 106 8.62 8.12 4.04
N VAL A 107 7.85 7.41 4.86
CA VAL A 107 7.11 6.22 4.43
C VAL A 107 5.78 6.66 3.83
N TYR A 108 5.40 6.06 2.69
CA TYR A 108 4.15 6.37 1.99
C TYR A 108 3.26 5.13 1.98
N TYR A 109 2.06 5.28 2.53
CA TYR A 109 1.09 4.20 2.64
C TYR A 109 -0.07 4.43 1.68
N CYS A 110 -0.54 3.36 1.06
CA CYS A 110 -1.79 3.35 0.32
C CYS A 110 -2.83 2.53 1.09
N ALA A 111 -4.10 2.92 0.95
CA ALA A 111 -5.23 2.22 1.53
C ALA A 111 -6.41 2.24 0.56
N ILE A 112 -7.28 1.24 0.66
CA ILE A 112 -8.51 1.17 -0.12
C ILE A 112 -9.71 1.16 0.82
N ALA A 113 -10.74 1.97 0.52
CA ALA A 113 -12.00 1.92 1.27
C ALA A 113 -13.16 1.61 0.33
N ASP A 114 -14.01 0.67 0.74
CA ASP A 114 -15.30 0.44 0.12
C ASP A 114 -16.26 1.57 0.49
N ILE A 115 -16.84 2.22 -0.51
CA ILE A 115 -17.73 3.37 -0.34
C ILE A 115 -19.08 2.93 0.22
N HIS A 116 -19.52 1.70 -0.04
CA HIS A 116 -20.80 1.20 0.44
C HIS A 116 -20.75 0.80 1.91
N THR A 117 -19.69 0.11 2.32
CA THR A 117 -19.57 -0.42 3.68
C THR A 117 -18.78 0.50 4.61
N GLY A 118 -17.98 1.42 4.06
CA GLY A 118 -17.05 2.27 4.83
C GLY A 118 -15.83 1.52 5.35
N ASN A 119 -15.68 0.23 5.01
CA ASN A 119 -14.54 -0.57 5.45
C ASN A 119 -13.26 -0.11 4.75
N ILE A 120 -12.23 0.17 5.55
CA ILE A 120 -10.91 0.54 5.07
C ILE A 120 -9.99 -0.66 5.20
N TYR A 121 -9.42 -1.09 4.08
CA TYR A 121 -8.40 -2.12 4.00
C TYR A 121 -7.05 -1.43 3.79
N CYS A 122 -6.23 -1.44 4.83
CA CYS A 122 -4.84 -1.01 4.79
C CYS A 122 -3.95 -2.25 4.93
N ARG A 123 -2.84 -2.31 4.20
CA ARG A 123 -1.69 -3.11 4.64
C ARG A 123 -0.58 -2.13 5.03
N LEU A 124 -0.34 -2.01 6.33
CA LEU A 124 0.84 -1.35 6.90
C LEU A 124 2.09 -2.19 6.65
#